data_AF-A0A4P5SJM1-F1
#
_entry.id   AF-A0A4P5SJM1-F1
#
_cell.length_a   1.000
_cell.length_b   1.000
_cell.length_c   1.000
_cell.angle_alpha   90.00
_cell.angle_beta   90.00
_cell.angle_gamma   90.00
#
_symmetry.space_group_name_H-M   'P 1'
#
loop_
_entity.id
_entity.type
_entity.pdbx_description
1 polymer ?
#
loop_
_entity_poly.entity_id
_entity_poly.type
_entity_poly.pdbx_seq_one_letter_code
_entity_poly.pdbx_strand_id
1 'polypeptide(L)'
;MDKKTLEVLNKIKLYGKIKNYLTAISYLVIIVGVMIYIFHSLEQKNNLKIVSDIENKKNNVQAEKIMINPRIILQYNQSEIYNIKATKAFHKSANEIILNEVFAEGDIGKISAGELKISEDGNQMIFTKNPVLILN
;
A
#
# COMPACT_ATOMS: atom_id res chain seq x y z
N MET A 1 73.05 25.31 -10.72
CA MET A 1 72.58 24.40 -9.65
C MET A 1 72.83 22.98 -10.13
N ASP A 2 73.45 22.15 -9.30
CA ASP A 2 73.91 20.82 -9.72
C ASP A 2 72.71 19.87 -9.99
N LYS A 3 72.79 19.01 -11.02
CA LYS A 3 71.65 18.16 -11.46
C LYS A 3 71.12 17.27 -10.33
N LYS A 4 72.03 16.75 -9.51
CA LYS A 4 71.71 15.92 -8.34
C LYS A 4 70.91 16.70 -7.28
N THR A 5 71.23 17.97 -7.07
CA THR A 5 70.54 18.83 -6.11
C THR A 5 69.11 19.16 -6.56
N LEU A 6 68.89 19.31 -7.87
CA LEU A 6 67.55 19.54 -8.45
C LEU A 6 66.65 18.29 -8.27
N GLU A 7 67.20 17.09 -8.46
CA GLU A 7 66.46 15.83 -8.25
C GLU A 7 66.02 15.62 -6.80
N VAL A 8 66.91 15.89 -5.85
CA VAL A 8 66.58 15.78 -4.42
C VAL A 8 65.49 16.80 -4.03
N LEU A 9 65.59 18.03 -4.52
CA LEU A 9 64.58 19.07 -4.26
C LEU A 9 63.20 18.70 -4.81
N ASN A 10 63.17 18.11 -6.02
CA ASN A 10 61.92 17.63 -6.63
C ASN A 10 61.30 16.46 -5.86
N LYS A 11 62.11 15.51 -5.35
CA LYS A 11 61.63 14.44 -4.48
C LYS A 11 60.99 15.00 -3.20
N ILE A 12 61.64 15.96 -2.55
CA ILE A 12 61.12 16.60 -1.32
C ILE A 12 59.77 17.30 -1.59
N LYS A 13 59.66 18.06 -2.69
CA LYS A 13 58.39 18.70 -3.08
C LYS A 13 57.29 17.67 -3.36
N LEU A 14 57.64 16.54 -3.97
CA LEU A 14 56.69 15.47 -4.28
C LEU A 14 56.16 14.82 -3.00
N TYR A 15 57.02 14.50 -2.04
CA TYR A 15 56.60 13.99 -0.72
C TYR A 15 55.70 14.98 0.03
N GLY A 16 55.98 16.29 -0.05
CA GLY A 16 55.11 17.33 0.51
C GLY A 16 53.70 17.33 -0.11
N LYS A 17 53.61 17.19 -1.44
CA LYS A 17 52.32 17.08 -2.14
C LYS A 17 51.57 15.80 -1.77
N ILE A 18 52.26 14.66 -1.71
CA ILE A 18 51.65 13.37 -1.33
C ILE A 18 51.12 13.43 0.11
N LYS A 19 51.89 14.00 1.04
CA LYS A 19 51.44 14.19 2.42
C LYS A 19 50.15 15.01 2.47
N ASN A 20 50.10 16.16 1.78
CA ASN A 20 48.90 17.00 1.77
C ASN A 20 47.68 16.29 1.17
N TYR A 21 47.90 15.50 0.12
CA TYR A 21 46.85 14.69 -0.51
C TYR A 21 46.32 13.61 0.43
N LEU A 22 47.20 12.89 1.14
CA LEU A 22 46.81 11.92 2.16
C LEU A 22 46.01 12.56 3.30
N THR A 23 46.45 13.73 3.78
CA THR A 23 45.73 14.44 4.83
C THR A 23 44.33 14.85 4.36
N ALA A 24 44.19 15.36 3.13
CA ALA A 24 42.89 15.72 2.58
C ALA A 24 41.94 14.51 2.46
N ILE A 25 42.44 13.36 2.01
CA ILE A 25 41.66 12.12 1.95
C ILE A 25 41.20 11.69 3.35
N SER A 26 42.08 11.78 4.35
CA SER A 26 41.73 11.38 5.73
C SER A 26 40.56 12.19 6.28
N TYR A 27 40.53 13.51 6.03
CA TYR A 27 39.40 14.36 6.40
C TYR A 27 38.13 14.02 5.61
N LEU A 28 38.27 13.72 4.32
CA LEU A 28 37.15 13.37 3.46
C LEU A 28 36.45 12.08 3.94
N VAL A 29 37.23 11.07 4.34
CA VAL A 29 36.70 9.81 4.89
C VAL A 29 35.92 10.05 6.17
N ILE A 30 36.42 10.91 7.07
CA ILE A 30 35.72 11.25 8.33
C ILE A 30 34.40 11.95 8.02
N ILE A 31 34.38 12.92 7.11
CA ILE A 31 33.17 13.66 6.73
C ILE A 31 32.12 12.71 6.14
N VAL A 32 32.53 11.81 5.24
CA VAL A 32 31.63 10.82 4.64
C VAL A 32 31.07 9.87 5.71
N GLY A 33 31.90 9.41 6.64
CA GLY A 33 31.44 8.55 7.75
C GLY A 33 30.38 9.23 8.62
N VAL A 34 30.58 10.50 8.96
CA VAL A 34 29.61 11.29 9.74
C VAL A 34 28.31 11.49 8.95
N MET A 35 28.38 11.78 7.65
CA MET A 35 27.19 11.95 6.80
C MET A 35 26.38 10.66 6.70
N ILE A 36 27.03 9.51 6.48
CA ILE A 36 26.34 8.21 6.43
C ILE A 36 25.57 7.95 7.73
N TYR A 37 26.19 8.22 8.89
CA TYR A 37 25.54 8.04 10.19
C TYR A 37 24.31 8.95 10.36
N ILE A 38 24.42 10.22 9.95
CA ILE A 38 23.31 11.19 10.00
C ILE A 38 22.16 10.74 9.07
N PHE A 39 22.46 10.33 7.84
CA PHE A 39 21.46 9.84 6.90
C PHE A 39 20.74 8.59 7.43
N HIS A 40 21.49 7.63 7.97
CA HIS A 40 20.91 6.42 8.54
C HIS A 40 20.00 6.73 9.74
N SER A 41 20.40 7.68 10.59
CA SER A 41 19.58 8.14 11.74
C SER A 41 18.29 8.84 11.30
N LEU A 42 18.33 9.60 10.20
CA LEU A 42 17.16 10.30 9.65
C LEU A 42 16.17 9.35 8.95
N GLU A 43 16.66 8.34 8.21
CA GLU A 43 15.79 7.32 7.58
C GLU A 43 14.99 6.53 8.62
N GLN A 44 15.61 6.20 9.76
CA GLN A 44 14.92 5.49 10.84
C GLN A 44 13.75 6.31 11.41
N LYS A 45 13.88 7.63 11.49
CA LYS A 45 12.79 8.54 11.89
C LYS A 45 11.68 8.62 10.84
N ASN A 46 12.00 8.59 9.55
CA ASN A 46 10.98 8.61 8.49
C ASN A 46 10.14 7.33 8.47
N ASN A 47 10.75 6.16 8.72
CA ASN A 47 10.01 4.90 8.85
C ASN A 47 9.05 4.90 10.05
N LEU A 48 9.48 5.46 11.19
CA LEU A 48 8.60 5.64 12.35
C LEU A 48 7.44 6.59 12.05
N LYS A 49 7.68 7.65 11.27
CA LYS A 49 6.65 8.62 10.89
C LYS A 49 5.58 8.02 9.97
N ILE A 50 5.99 7.16 9.03
CA ILE A 50 5.06 6.43 8.14
C ILE A 50 4.13 5.52 8.96
N VAL A 51 4.66 4.80 9.94
CA VAL A 51 3.85 3.93 10.80
C VAL A 51 2.90 4.75 11.68
N SER A 52 3.36 5.87 12.26
CA SER A 52 2.51 6.75 13.08
C SER A 52 1.44 7.47 12.27
N ASP A 53 1.71 7.83 11.00
CA ASP A 53 0.73 8.49 10.14
C ASP A 53 -0.36 7.50 9.66
N ILE A 54 -0.06 6.21 9.56
CA ILE A 54 -1.06 5.16 9.26
C ILE A 54 -1.98 4.93 10.46
N GLU A 55 -1.44 4.89 11.69
CA GLU A 55 -2.26 4.78 12.90
C GLU A 55 -3.09 6.04 13.17
N ASN A 56 -2.54 7.23 12.92
CA ASN A 56 -3.28 8.49 13.12
C ASN A 56 -4.30 8.78 12.01
N LYS A 57 -4.16 8.18 10.82
CA LYS A 57 -5.16 8.27 9.72
C LYS A 57 -6.23 7.18 9.76
N LYS A 58 -6.22 6.24 10.72
CA LYS A 58 -7.23 5.18 10.83
C LYS A 58 -8.67 5.73 10.92
N ASN A 59 -8.85 6.96 11.39
CA ASN A 59 -10.15 7.64 11.46
C ASN A 59 -10.57 8.34 10.14
N ASN A 60 -9.69 8.46 9.15
CA ASN A 60 -9.95 9.19 7.88
C ASN A 60 -9.64 8.38 6.61
N VAL A 61 -9.19 7.12 6.72
CA VAL A 61 -9.09 6.23 5.56
C VAL A 61 -10.43 5.51 5.42
N GLN A 62 -11.33 6.05 4.59
CA GLN A 62 -12.39 5.24 3.98
C GLN A 62 -11.71 4.20 3.09
N ALA A 63 -11.33 3.07 3.67
CA ALA A 63 -10.83 1.94 2.91
C ALA A 63 -12.00 1.40 2.09
N GLU A 64 -12.11 1.83 0.84
CA GLU A 64 -13.02 1.22 -0.14
C GLU A 64 -12.60 -0.25 -0.32
N LYS A 65 -13.32 -1.15 0.35
CA LYS A 65 -13.04 -2.59 0.26
C LYS A 65 -13.68 -3.11 -1.02
N ILE A 66 -12.85 -3.39 -2.01
CA ILE A 66 -13.25 -4.05 -3.25
C ILE A 66 -13.04 -5.55 -3.08
N MET A 67 -14.10 -6.34 -3.29
CA MET A 67 -14.06 -7.80 -3.27
C MET A 67 -14.33 -8.34 -4.69
N ILE A 68 -13.61 -9.38 -5.08
CA ILE A 68 -13.75 -10.04 -6.38
C ILE A 68 -14.33 -11.44 -6.15
N ASN A 69 -15.35 -11.80 -6.94
CA ASN A 69 -16.11 -13.05 -6.82
C ASN A 69 -16.70 -13.33 -5.41
N PRO A 70 -17.32 -12.33 -4.74
CA PRO A 70 -17.90 -12.55 -3.42
C PRO A 70 -19.05 -13.56 -3.47
N ARG A 71 -19.19 -14.31 -2.37
CA ARG A 71 -20.32 -15.19 -2.10
C ARG A 71 -20.93 -14.81 -0.76
N ILE A 72 -22.24 -14.61 -0.75
CA ILE A 72 -23.01 -14.27 0.44
C ILE A 72 -24.08 -15.34 0.60
N ILE A 73 -24.19 -15.89 1.81
CA ILE A 73 -25.29 -16.77 2.20
C ILE A 73 -26.19 -15.94 3.08
N LEU A 74 -27.42 -15.70 2.64
CA LEU A 74 -28.40 -14.93 3.37
C LEU A 74 -29.54 -15.85 3.81
N GLN A 75 -29.73 -15.95 5.11
CA GLN A 75 -30.82 -16.73 5.69
C GLN A 75 -31.96 -15.76 6.03
N TYR A 76 -33.08 -15.87 5.29
CA TYR A 76 -34.26 -15.03 5.52
C TYR A 76 -35.08 -15.55 6.71
N ASN A 77 -35.22 -16.87 6.84
CA ASN A 77 -35.89 -17.53 7.95
C ASN A 77 -35.27 -18.92 8.22
N GLN A 78 -35.87 -19.74 9.08
CA GLN A 78 -35.32 -21.06 9.44
C GLN A 78 -35.19 -22.03 8.26
N SER A 79 -35.95 -21.82 7.18
CA SER A 79 -35.99 -22.70 6.00
C SER A 79 -35.43 -22.07 4.73
N GLU A 80 -35.46 -20.75 4.58
CA GLU A 80 -35.11 -20.05 3.34
C GLU A 80 -33.69 -19.49 3.39
N ILE A 81 -32.83 -20.09 2.56
CA ILE A 81 -31.44 -19.70 2.38
C ILE A 81 -31.24 -19.24 0.93
N TYR A 82 -30.73 -18.03 0.76
CA TYR A 82 -30.34 -17.47 -0.53
C TYR A 82 -28.82 -17.49 -0.67
N ASN A 83 -28.34 -18.17 -1.70
CA ASN A 83 -26.94 -18.16 -2.10
C ASN A 83 -26.74 -17.09 -3.17
N ILE A 84 -26.10 -15.98 -2.79
CA ILE A 84 -25.85 -14.84 -3.65
C ILE A 84 -24.38 -14.88 -4.12
N LYS A 85 -24.18 -14.85 -5.43
CA LYS A 85 -22.89 -14.78 -6.10
C LYS A 85 -22.83 -13.50 -6.91
N ALA A 86 -21.69 -12.82 -6.92
CA ALA A 86 -21.48 -11.65 -7.77
C ALA A 86 -20.07 -11.65 -8.34
N THR A 87 -19.83 -10.92 -9.43
CA THR A 87 -18.49 -10.76 -10.00
C THR A 87 -17.63 -9.81 -9.15
N LYS A 88 -18.23 -8.74 -8.63
CA LYS A 88 -17.55 -7.74 -7.78
C LYS A 88 -18.49 -7.23 -6.70
N ALA A 89 -17.93 -6.87 -5.54
CA ALA A 89 -18.61 -6.07 -4.52
C ALA A 89 -17.76 -4.87 -4.11
N PHE A 90 -18.44 -3.75 -3.90
CA PHE A 90 -17.89 -2.48 -3.44
C PHE A 90 -18.53 -2.12 -2.11
N HIS A 91 -17.70 -1.96 -1.09
CA HIS A 91 -18.14 -1.44 0.20
C HIS A 91 -17.93 0.08 0.20
N LYS A 92 -19.02 0.83 -0.01
CA LYS A 92 -18.97 2.29 -0.16
C LYS A 92 -19.03 3.02 1.19
N SER A 93 -19.69 2.42 2.18
CA SER A 93 -19.79 2.91 3.55
C SER A 93 -20.05 1.74 4.50
N ALA A 94 -19.95 1.95 5.82
CA ALA A 94 -20.14 0.89 6.83
C ALA A 94 -21.45 0.09 6.67
N ASN A 95 -22.47 0.69 6.05
CA ASN A 95 -23.83 0.14 6.01
C ASN A 95 -24.34 -0.08 4.57
N GLU A 96 -23.47 0.05 3.56
CA GLU A 96 -23.87 -0.08 2.15
C GLU A 96 -22.85 -0.92 1.35
N ILE A 97 -23.35 -2.00 0.76
CA ILE A 97 -22.60 -2.89 -0.14
C ILE A 97 -23.30 -2.89 -1.50
N ILE A 98 -22.53 -2.65 -2.56
CA ILE A 98 -23.00 -2.74 -3.94
C ILE A 98 -22.33 -3.92 -4.60
N LEU A 99 -23.11 -4.89 -5.07
CA LEU A 99 -22.64 -6.05 -5.83
C LEU A 99 -23.02 -5.89 -7.30
N ASN A 100 -22.13 -6.30 -8.21
CA ASN A 100 -22.34 -6.24 -9.66
C ASN A 100 -22.40 -7.64 -10.27
N GLU A 101 -23.24 -7.79 -11.30
CA GLU A 101 -23.49 -9.05 -12.01
C GLU A 101 -23.87 -10.17 -11.04
N VAL A 102 -25.04 -10.01 -10.43
CA VAL A 102 -25.47 -10.78 -9.27
C VAL A 102 -26.38 -11.91 -9.72
N PHE A 103 -26.12 -13.08 -9.15
CA PHE A 103 -26.95 -14.26 -9.26
C PHE A 103 -27.29 -14.77 -7.86
N ALA A 104 -28.57 -14.75 -7.51
CA ALA A 104 -29.09 -15.26 -6.25
C ALA A 104 -29.94 -16.52 -6.50
N GLU A 105 -29.73 -17.55 -5.70
CA GLU A 105 -30.44 -18.83 -5.78
C GLU A 105 -30.97 -19.22 -4.41
N GLY A 106 -32.28 -19.45 -4.31
CA GLY A 106 -32.94 -19.96 -3.12
C GLY A 106 -34.07 -20.91 -3.48
N ASP A 107 -34.79 -21.40 -2.47
CA ASP A 107 -35.81 -22.44 -2.66
C ASP A 107 -37.00 -21.96 -3.52
N ILE A 108 -37.33 -20.68 -3.44
CA ILE A 108 -38.42 -20.06 -4.21
C ILE A 108 -38.07 -19.81 -5.68
N GLY A 109 -36.79 -19.85 -6.04
CA GLY A 109 -36.33 -19.55 -7.39
C GLY A 109 -34.98 -18.83 -7.47
N LYS A 110 -34.72 -18.29 -8.65
CA LYS A 110 -33.43 -17.69 -9.05
C LYS A 110 -33.64 -16.24 -9.47
N ILE A 111 -32.76 -15.36 -9.01
CA ILE A 111 -32.76 -13.94 -9.39
C ILE A 111 -31.42 -13.63 -10.07
N SER A 112 -31.49 -13.07 -11.27
CA SER A 112 -30.35 -12.50 -11.98
C SER A 112 -30.52 -10.99 -12.09
N ALA A 113 -29.48 -10.21 -11.78
CA ALA A 113 -29.53 -8.76 -11.87
C ALA A 113 -28.16 -8.18 -12.21
N GLY A 114 -28.12 -7.06 -12.91
CA GLY A 114 -26.86 -6.36 -13.16
C GLY A 114 -26.25 -5.77 -11.90
N GLU A 115 -27.05 -5.44 -10.88
CA GLU A 115 -26.59 -4.89 -9.62
C GLU A 115 -27.51 -5.30 -8.45
N LEU A 116 -26.92 -5.53 -7.27
CA LEU A 116 -27.63 -5.72 -6.00
C LEU A 116 -27.07 -4.71 -5.01
N LYS A 117 -27.94 -3.86 -4.48
CA LYS A 117 -27.63 -2.96 -3.39
C LYS A 117 -28.12 -3.57 -2.08
N ILE A 118 -27.22 -3.73 -1.13
CA ILE A 118 -27.51 -4.14 0.25
C ILE A 118 -27.32 -2.91 1.14
N SER A 119 -28.38 -2.46 1.80
CA SER A 119 -28.39 -1.32 2.72
C SER A 119 -28.98 -1.70 4.08
N GLU A 120 -28.86 -0.78 5.05
CA GLU A 120 -29.45 -0.93 6.39
C GLU A 120 -28.96 -2.19 7.13
N ASP A 121 -27.64 -2.38 7.17
CA ASP A 121 -26.98 -3.52 7.84
C ASP A 121 -27.41 -4.91 7.32
N GLY A 122 -27.86 -4.97 6.06
CA GLY A 122 -28.30 -6.22 5.44
C GLY A 122 -29.81 -6.44 5.42
N ASN A 123 -30.59 -5.52 5.99
CA ASN A 123 -32.04 -5.65 6.06
C ASN A 123 -32.75 -5.34 4.74
N GLN A 124 -32.13 -4.52 3.88
CA GLN A 124 -32.71 -4.14 2.61
C GLN A 124 -31.84 -4.60 1.44
N MET A 125 -32.44 -5.38 0.54
CA MET A 125 -31.81 -5.85 -0.69
C MET A 125 -32.61 -5.39 -1.89
N ILE A 126 -31.97 -4.63 -2.78
CA ILE A 126 -32.62 -4.08 -3.98
C ILE A 126 -31.84 -4.56 -5.21
N PHE A 127 -32.47 -5.39 -6.02
CA PHE A 127 -31.94 -5.83 -7.31
C PHE A 127 -32.28 -4.79 -8.38
N THR A 128 -31.27 -4.28 -9.08
CA THR A 128 -31.39 -3.26 -10.12
C THR A 128 -30.67 -3.68 -11.40
N LYS A 129 -30.81 -2.89 -12.47
CA LYS A 129 -30.26 -3.16 -13.81
C LYS A 129 -30.76 -4.49 -14.40
N ASN A 130 -32.01 -4.48 -14.86
CA ASN A 130 -32.70 -5.61 -15.48
C ASN A 130 -32.81 -6.85 -14.56
N PRO A 131 -33.46 -6.71 -13.39
CA PRO A 131 -33.68 -7.86 -12.53
C PRO A 131 -34.65 -8.85 -13.20
N VAL A 132 -34.27 -10.13 -13.23
CA VAL A 132 -35.09 -11.23 -13.73
C VAL A 132 -35.26 -12.24 -12.62
N LEU A 133 -36.50 -12.48 -12.22
CA LEU A 133 -36.89 -13.54 -11.30
C LEU A 133 -37.42 -14.73 -12.09
N ILE A 134 -36.85 -15.90 -11.83
CA ILE A 134 -37.28 -17.20 -12.36
C ILE A 134 -37.74 -18.01 -11.16
N LEU A 135 -39.05 -18.23 -11.04
CA LEU A 135 -39.61 -19.09 -10.01
C LEU A 135 -39.36 -20.56 -10.37
N ASN A 136 -39.16 -21.40 -9.36
CA ASN A 136 -39.06 -22.86 -9.53
C ASN A 136 -40.41 -23.47 -9.95
#